data_AF-A0A323U4E2-F1
#
_entry.id   AF-A0A323U4E2-F1
#
_cell.length_a   1.000
_cell.length_b   1.000
_cell.length_c   1.000
_cell.angle_alpha   90.00
_cell.angle_beta   90.00
_cell.angle_gamma   90.00
#
_symmetry.space_group_name_H-M   'P 1'
#
loop_
_entity.id
_entity.type
_entity.pdbx_description
1 polymer ?
#
loop_
_entity_poly.entity_id
_entity_poly.type
_entity_poly.pdbx_seq_one_letter_code
_entity_poly.pdbx_strand_id
1 'polypeptide(L)' 'MFSLQDRIEDILISLSKQYHLIRLGEKYPYLFFSYVLDPGRANLALARLKLAEVESKLVL' A
#
# COMPACT_ATOMS: atom_id res chain seq x y z
N MET A 1 15.28 -25.16 -3.10
CA MET A 1 15.06 -24.19 -4.20
C MET A 1 13.80 -23.43 -3.89
N PHE A 2 13.94 -22.15 -3.53
CA PHE A 2 13.05 -21.02 -3.84
C PHE A 2 13.64 -19.83 -3.07
N SER A 3 14.64 -19.19 -3.69
CA SER A 3 15.05 -17.85 -3.28
C SER A 3 14.01 -16.89 -3.85
N LEU A 4 12.80 -16.92 -3.29
CA LEU A 4 11.81 -15.87 -3.53
C LEU A 4 12.41 -14.60 -2.95
N GLN A 5 12.83 -13.70 -3.83
CA GLN A 5 13.20 -12.36 -3.45
C GLN A 5 11.91 -11.68 -2.99
N ASP A 6 11.55 -11.89 -1.73
CA ASP A 6 10.39 -11.26 -1.13
C ASP A 6 10.63 -9.75 -1.13
N ARG A 7 9.75 -9.04 -1.83
CA ARG A 7 9.73 -7.59 -1.83
C ARG A 7 8.64 -7.12 -0.89
N ILE A 8 8.90 -5.99 -0.25
CA ILE A 8 7.88 -5.30 0.53
C ILE A 8 6.93 -4.65 -0.47
N GLU A 9 5.69 -5.13 -0.55
CA GLU A 9 4.64 -4.48 -1.36
C GLU A 9 4.00 -3.32 -0.59
N ASP A 10 3.54 -3.64 0.62
CA ASP A 10 2.76 -2.74 1.47
C ASP A 10 3.34 -2.69 2.89
N ILE A 11 3.37 -1.50 3.48
CA ILE A 11 3.68 -1.26 4.90
C ILE A 11 2.43 -0.69 5.57
N LEU A 12 1.95 -1.35 6.63
CA LEU A 12 0.84 -0.87 7.46
C LEU A 12 1.38 -0.42 8.82
N ILE A 13 1.13 0.84 9.18
CA ILE A 13 1.40 1.37 10.53
C ILE A 13 0.07 1.66 11.20
N SER A 14 -0.18 0.97 12.31
CA SER A 14 -1.41 1.12 13.08
C SER A 14 -1.17 2.03 14.28
N LEU A 15 -1.88 3.15 14.31
CA LEU A 15 -1.93 4.08 15.44
C LEU A 15 -3.34 4.09 16.03
N SER A 16 -3.48 4.60 17.25
CA SER A 16 -4.76 4.61 17.97
C SER A 16 -5.89 5.35 17.24
N LYS A 17 -5.55 6.32 16.39
CA LYS A 17 -6.53 7.16 15.66
C LYS A 17 -6.47 7.03 14.14
N GLN A 18 -5.50 6.29 13.60
CA GLN A 18 -5.27 6.22 12.16
C GLN A 18 -4.50 4.97 11.77
N TYR A 19 -4.85 4.41 10.62
CA TYR A 19 -4.00 3.48 9.88
C TYR A 19 -3.25 4.24 8.80
N HIS A 20 -1.94 4.04 8.69
CA HIS A 20 -1.15 4.46 7.52
C HIS A 20 -0.87 3.23 6.68
N LEU A 21 -1.34 3.23 5.44
CA LEU A 21 -1.04 2.21 4.46
C LEU A 21 -0.14 2.81 3.38
N ILE A 22 1.08 2.28 3.28
CA ILE A 22 2.07 2.72 2.31
C ILE A 22 2.27 1.61 1.29
N ARG A 23 2.01 1.88 0.01
CA ARG A 23 2.36 0.97 -1.10
C ARG A 23 3.64 1.47 -1.76
N LEU A 24 4.63 0.60 -1.90
CA LEU A 24 5.82 0.88 -2.69
C LEU A 24 5.49 0.72 -4.18
N GLY A 25 5.96 1.65 -5.03
CA GLY A 25 5.73 1.59 -6.46
C GLY A 25 6.50 0.44 -7.10
N GLU A 26 5.81 -0.39 -7.88
CA GLU A 26 6.46 -1.44 -8.66
C GLU A 26 6.87 -0.89 -10.03
N LYS A 27 5.97 -0.14 -10.68
CA LYS A 27 6.23 0.47 -11.99
C LYS A 27 7.19 1.65 -11.91
N TYR A 28 7.13 2.40 -10.82
CA TYR A 28 7.98 3.57 -10.55
C TYR A 28 8.67 3.38 -9.19
N PRO A 29 9.84 2.72 -9.13
CA PRO A 29 10.48 2.29 -7.87
C PRO A 29 10.85 3.41 -6.90
N TYR A 30 10.90 4.66 -7.37
CA TYR A 30 11.22 5.84 -6.56
C TYR A 30 9.97 6.52 -5.98
N LEU A 31 8.79 5.93 -6.19
CA LEU A 31 7.52 6.45 -5.71
C LEU A 31 6.87 5.49 -4.71
N PHE A 32 6.07 6.07 -3.84
CA PHE A 32 5.19 5.33 -2.96
C PHE A 32 3.87 6.08 -2.82
N PHE A 33 2.81 5.35 -2.55
CA PHE A 33 1.51 5.89 -2.20
C PHE A 33 1.37 5.82 -0.69
N SER A 34 1.00 6.93 -0.04
CA SER A 34 0.66 6.96 1.38
C SER A 34 -0.82 7.25 1.54
N TYR A 35 -1.53 6.39 2.27
CA TYR A 35 -2.95 6.51 2.50
C TYR A 35 -3.27 6.44 4.00
N VAL A 36 -3.84 7.52 4.53
CA VAL A 36 -4.23 7.63 5.94
C VAL A 36 -5.72 7.34 6.06
N LEU A 37 -6.05 6.41 6.96
CA LEU A 37 -7.36 5.78 7.08
C LEU A 37 -7.87 5.91 8.52
N ASP A 38 -9.16 6.24 8.66
CA ASP A 38 -9.84 6.23 9.95
C ASP A 38 -10.13 4.76 10.38
N PRO A 39 -9.65 4.30 11.54
CA PRO A 39 -9.80 2.90 11.95
C PRO A 39 -11.25 2.44 12.15
N GLY A 40 -12.16 3.36 12.50
CA GLY A 40 -13.58 3.06 12.72
C GLY A 40 -14.39 2.92 11.43
N ARG A 41 -13.80 3.26 10.28
CA ARG A 41 -14.46 3.24 8.97
C ARG A 41 -13.68 2.46 7.91
N ALA A 42 -12.39 2.22 8.12
CA ALA A 42 -11.51 1.65 7.12
C ALA A 42 -11.75 0.15 6.91
N ASN A 43 -11.76 -0.25 5.64
CA ASN A 43 -11.59 -1.64 5.23
C ASN A 43 -10.19 -1.79 4.61
N LEU A 44 -9.25 -2.36 5.37
CA LEU A 44 -7.85 -2.47 4.94
C LEU A 44 -7.68 -3.36 3.70
N ALA A 45 -8.47 -4.42 3.56
CA ALA A 45 -8.42 -5.28 2.39
C ALA A 45 -8.83 -4.51 1.12
N LEU A 46 -9.92 -3.75 1.20
CA LEU A 46 -10.38 -2.91 0.10
C LEU A 46 -9.37 -1.78 -0.20
N ALA A 47 -8.80 -1.16 0.83
CA ALA A 47 -7.79 -0.11 0.65
C ALA A 47 -6.55 -0.63 -0.09
N ARG A 48 -6.04 -1.82 0.27
CA ARG A 48 -4.93 -2.47 -0.43
C ARG A 48 -5.27 -2.76 -1.88
N LEU A 49 -6.45 -3.36 -2.15
CA LEU A 49 -6.90 -3.64 -3.52
C LEU A 49 -6.97 -2.36 -4.36
N LYS A 50 -7.55 -1.29 -3.81
CA LYS A 50 -7.73 -0.02 -4.52
C LYS A 50 -6.43 0.72 -4.76
N LEU A 51 -5.51 0.72 -3.81
CA LEU A 51 -4.17 1.28 -4.02
C LEU A 51 -3.41 0.54 -5.13
N ALA A 52 -3.62 -0.77 -5.31
CA ALA A 52 -2.93 -1.55 -6.35
C ALA A 52 -3.49 -1.18 -7.72
N GLU A 53 -4.81 -1.04 -7.79
CA GLU A 53 -5.49 -0.57 -8.98
C GLU A 53 -5.03 0.85 -9.40
N VAL A 54 -4.86 1.75 -8.43
CA VAL A 54 -4.37 3.12 -8.67
C VAL A 54 -2.91 3.13 -9.12
N GLU A 55 -2.03 2.38 -8.44
CA GLU A 55 -0.61 2.29 -8.81
C GLU A 55 -0.45 1.75 -10.24
N SER A 56 -1.16 0.69 -10.59
CA SER A 56 -1.12 0.08 -11.93
C SER A 56 -1.57 1.04 -13.03
N LYS A 57 -2.55 1.90 -12.73
CA LYS A 57 -3.10 2.91 -13.66
C LYS A 57 -2.28 4.19 -13.73
N LEU A 58 -1.33 4.40 -12.83
CA LEU A 58 -0.53 5.62 -12.82
C LEU A 58 0.33 5.70 -14.09
N VAL A 59 0.26 6.84 -14.76
CA VAL A 59 1.11 7.21 -15.91
C VAL A 59 1.74 8.55 -15.57
N LEU A 60 3.07 8.57 -15.53
CA LEU A 60 3.91 9.74 -15.31
C LEU A 60 4.74 10.06 -16.55
#